data_AF-U1N5U9-F1
#
_entry.id   AF-U1N5U9-F1
#
_cell.length_a   1.000
_cell.length_b   1.000
_cell.length_c   1.000
_cell.angle_alpha   90.00
_cell.angle_beta   90.00
_cell.angle_gamma   90.00
#
_symmetry.space_group_name_H-M   'P 1'
#
loop_
_entity.id
_entity.type
_entity.pdbx_description
1 polymer ?
#
loop_
_entity_poly.entity_id
_entity_poly.type
_entity_poly.pdbx_seq_one_letter_code
_entity_poly.pdbx_strand_id
1 'polypeptide(L)'
;MYLVVVGAGDIGTPLIEIATRGGNEVVVIEHDDERAEHAATDHDCLVINDDATVKDTLVDAGADRADALISTTDQDAVNIMVCLLAKNST
;
A
#
# COMPACT_ATOMS: atom_id res chain seq x y z
N MET A 1 -12.09 -8.04 -1.37
CA MET A 1 -10.77 -8.54 -0.91
C MET A 1 -10.15 -7.49 -0.02
N TYR A 2 -9.25 -7.89 0.87
CA TYR A 2 -8.38 -6.97 1.61
C TYR A 2 -7.06 -6.81 0.85
N LEU A 3 -6.78 -5.59 0.39
CA LEU A 3 -5.63 -5.28 -0.44
C LEU A 3 -4.73 -4.27 0.26
N VAL A 4 -3.43 -4.55 0.28
CA VAL A 4 -2.42 -3.58 0.71
C VAL A 4 -1.69 -3.08 -0.53
N VAL A 5 -1.72 -1.78 -0.78
CA VAL A 5 -0.99 -1.13 -1.88
C VAL A 5 0.14 -0.29 -1.30
N VAL A 6 1.36 -0.48 -1.79
CA VAL A 6 2.54 0.28 -1.35
C VAL A 6 2.97 1.22 -2.47
N GLY A 7 2.87 2.52 -2.20
CA GLY A 7 3.11 3.60 -3.15
C GLY A 7 1.82 4.05 -3.85
N ALA A 8 1.51 5.33 -3.75
CA ALA A 8 0.44 6.07 -4.43
C ALA A 8 0.99 7.03 -5.48
N GLY A 9 1.99 6.57 -6.24
CA GLY A 9 2.52 7.28 -7.42
C GLY A 9 1.72 7.00 -8.69
N ASP A 10 2.34 7.26 -9.84
CA ASP A 10 1.69 7.15 -11.17
C ASP A 10 1.03 5.79 -11.46
N ILE A 11 1.56 4.71 -10.89
CA ILE A 11 1.02 3.35 -11.03
C ILE A 11 0.06 3.00 -9.89
N GLY A 12 0.37 3.43 -8.66
CA GLY A 12 -0.40 3.11 -7.47
C GLY A 12 -1.78 3.77 -7.46
N THR A 13 -1.85 5.06 -7.81
CA THR A 13 -3.11 5.83 -7.82
C THR A 13 -4.21 5.21 -8.69
N PRO A 14 -4.00 4.91 -9.98
CA PRO A 14 -5.04 4.26 -10.79
C PRO A 14 -5.38 2.85 -10.27
N LEU A 15 -4.43 2.13 -9.67
CA LEU A 15 -4.70 0.84 -9.04
C LEU A 15 -5.62 0.99 -7.82
N ILE A 16 -5.37 1.97 -6.95
CA ILE A 16 -6.20 2.29 -5.78
C ILE A 16 -7.61 2.67 -6.24
N GLU A 17 -7.75 3.51 -7.25
CA GLU A 17 -9.04 3.91 -7.81
C GLU A 17 -9.85 2.70 -8.31
N ILE A 18 -9.21 1.80 -9.08
CA ILE A 18 -9.88 0.59 -9.60
C ILE A 18 -10.24 -0.36 -8.46
N ALA A 19 -9.32 -0.56 -7.50
CA ALA A 19 -9.51 -1.48 -6.39
C ALA A 19 -10.65 -1.05 -5.48
N THR A 20 -10.69 0.23 -5.09
CA THR A 20 -11.75 0.82 -4.25
C THR A 20 -13.09 0.81 -4.96
N ARG A 21 -13.16 1.20 -6.24
CA ARG A 21 -14.40 1.10 -7.05
C ARG A 21 -14.90 -0.34 -7.22
N GLY A 22 -13.99 -1.31 -7.17
CA GLY A 22 -14.32 -2.73 -7.17
C GLY A 22 -14.97 -3.23 -5.87
N GLY A 23 -15.13 -2.38 -4.85
CA GLY A 23 -15.68 -2.73 -3.55
C GLY A 23 -14.70 -3.51 -2.66
N ASN A 24 -13.39 -3.35 -2.90
CA ASN A 24 -12.37 -3.95 -2.06
C ASN A 24 -12.06 -3.04 -0.85
N GLU A 25 -11.65 -3.65 0.25
CA GLU A 25 -11.08 -2.95 1.39
C GLU A 25 -9.60 -2.69 1.06
N VAL A 26 -9.22 -1.43 0.88
CA VAL A 26 -7.88 -1.03 0.42
C VAL A 26 -7.19 -0.25 1.53
N VAL A 27 -5.98 -0.68 1.86
CA VAL A 27 -5.03 0.07 2.69
C VAL A 27 -3.84 0.46 1.82
N VAL A 28 -3.46 1.72 1.90
CA VAL A 28 -2.35 2.30 1.13
C VAL A 28 -1.24 2.66 2.11
N ILE A 29 -0.01 2.28 1.80
CA ILE A 29 1.19 2.80 2.49
C ILE A 29 1.90 3.76 1.54
N GLU A 30 2.08 5.01 1.95
CA GLU A 30 2.77 6.02 1.15
C GLU A 30 3.58 6.97 2.03
N HIS A 31 4.89 7.02 1.81
CA HIS A 31 5.82 7.83 2.60
C HIS A 31 5.78 9.33 2.27
N ASP A 32 5.36 9.71 1.06
CA ASP A 32 5.27 11.10 0.64
C ASP A 32 3.97 11.72 1.13
N ASP A 33 4.07 12.74 1.99
CA ASP A 33 2.94 13.37 2.67
C ASP A 33 1.88 13.89 1.69
N GLU A 34 2.31 14.54 0.60
CA GLU A 34 1.38 15.12 -0.39
C GLU A 34 0.60 14.02 -1.11
N ARG A 35 1.26 12.93 -1.52
CA ARG A 35 0.60 11.79 -2.16
C ARG A 35 -0.30 11.03 -1.20
N ALA A 36 0.12 10.86 0.04
CA ALA A 36 -0.68 10.21 1.08
C ALA A 36 -1.98 10.99 1.34
N GLU A 37 -1.90 12.32 1.44
CA GLU A 37 -3.07 13.18 1.62
C GLU A 37 -4.01 13.14 0.41
N HIS A 38 -3.47 13.14 -0.81
CA HIS A 38 -4.28 12.98 -2.02
C HIS A 38 -4.99 11.62 -2.05
N ALA A 39 -4.29 10.52 -1.78
CA ALA A 39 -4.87 9.18 -1.77
C ALA A 39 -5.99 9.06 -0.72
N ALA A 40 -5.80 9.67 0.47
CA ALA A 40 -6.79 9.66 1.54
C ALA A 40 -8.02 10.53 1.22
N THR A 41 -7.85 11.58 0.43
CA THR A 41 -8.93 12.52 0.08
C THR A 41 -9.75 12.03 -1.12
N ASP A 42 -9.08 11.49 -2.13
CA ASP A 42 -9.68 11.20 -3.43
C ASP A 42 -10.24 9.78 -3.54
N HIS A 43 -9.87 8.88 -2.62
CA HIS A 43 -10.24 7.47 -2.66
C HIS A 43 -10.79 6.97 -1.32
N ASP A 44 -11.74 6.03 -1.38
CA ASP A 44 -12.31 5.37 -0.20
C ASP A 44 -11.36 4.27 0.29
N CYS A 45 -10.24 4.68 0.88
CA CYS A 45 -9.19 3.81 1.40
C CYS A 45 -8.58 4.35 2.69
N LEU A 46 -7.98 3.45 3.48
CA LEU A 46 -7.15 3.86 4.62
C LEU A 46 -5.73 4.14 4.11
N VAL A 47 -5.15 5.26 4.53
CA VAL A 47 -3.75 5.59 4.20
C VAL A 47 -2.89 5.58 5.46
N ILE A 48 -1.77 4.87 5.39
CA ILE A 48 -0.68 4.88 6.37
C ILE A 48 0.47 5.65 5.74
N ASN A 49 0.75 6.83 6.30
CA ASN A 49 1.85 7.66 5.86
C ASN A 49 3.12 7.28 6.61
N ASP A 50 3.86 6.29 6.09
CA ASP A 50 5.08 5.75 6.69
C ASP A 50 5.92 4.98 5.66
N ASP A 51 7.12 4.56 6.04
CA ASP A 51 8.04 3.76 5.22
C ASP A 51 7.64 2.27 5.24
N ALA A 52 7.29 1.73 4.08
CA ALA A 52 6.89 0.33 3.90
C ALA A 52 8.04 -0.68 4.04
N THR A 53 9.30 -0.23 4.09
CA THR A 53 10.46 -1.09 4.39
C THR A 53 10.61 -1.38 5.89
N VAL A 54 9.83 -0.72 6.74
CA VAL A 54 9.73 -1.03 8.16
C VAL A 54 8.68 -2.12 8.36
N LYS A 55 9.06 -3.19 9.07
CA LYS A 55 8.18 -4.34 9.29
C LYS A 55 6.89 -3.96 10.02
N ASP A 56 6.99 -3.10 11.03
CA ASP A 56 5.84 -2.69 11.83
C ASP A 56 4.81 -1.93 10.99
N THR A 57 5.24 -1.12 10.02
CA THR A 57 4.34 -0.46 9.04
C THR A 57 3.50 -1.48 8.26
N LEU A 58 4.09 -2.59 7.83
CA LEU A 58 3.36 -3.66 7.13
C LEU A 58 2.37 -4.38 8.06
N VAL A 59 2.72 -4.54 9.34
CA VAL A 59 1.83 -5.12 10.35
C VAL A 59 0.65 -4.19 10.62
N ASP A 60 0.90 -2.90 10.77
CA ASP A 60 -0.15 -1.89 10.99
C ASP A 60 -1.09 -1.78 9.78
N ALA A 61 -0.58 -1.99 8.56
CA ALA A 61 -1.39 -2.10 7.36
C ALA A 61 -2.21 -3.41 7.27
N GLY A 62 -1.96 -4.38 8.14
CA GLY A 62 -2.60 -5.69 8.11
C GLY A 62 -2.14 -6.55 6.93
N ALA A 63 -0.86 -6.47 6.55
CA ALA A 63 -0.31 -7.26 5.45
C ALA A 63 -0.38 -8.78 5.70
N ASP A 64 -0.46 -9.22 6.96
CA ASP A 64 -0.61 -10.61 7.38
C ASP A 64 -1.96 -11.23 7.02
N ARG A 65 -3.02 -10.42 7.05
CA ARG A 65 -4.39 -10.81 6.70
C ARG A 65 -4.79 -10.42 5.28
N ALA A 66 -3.89 -9.80 4.52
CA ALA A 66 -4.17 -9.31 3.19
C ALA A 66 -4.29 -10.46 2.17
N ASP A 67 -5.29 -10.37 1.30
CA ASP A 67 -5.42 -11.28 0.17
C ASP A 67 -4.32 -11.04 -0.87
N ALA A 68 -3.87 -9.79 -0.99
CA ALA A 68 -2.71 -9.42 -1.79
C ALA A 68 -2.02 -8.17 -1.24
N LEU A 69 -0.69 -8.15 -1.38
CA LEU A 69 0.14 -6.96 -1.23
C LEU A 69 0.74 -6.60 -2.58
N ILE A 70 0.62 -5.34 -2.98
CA ILE A 70 1.03 -4.84 -4.30
C ILE A 70 1.97 -3.66 -4.08
N SER A 71 3.23 -3.80 -4.48
CA SER A 71 4.23 -2.73 -4.36
C SER A 71 4.46 -2.06 -5.70
N THR A 72 4.18 -0.76 -5.77
CA THR A 72 4.19 0.07 -6.99
C THR A 72 5.02 1.34 -6.81
N THR A 73 6.05 1.27 -5.96
CA THR A 73 7.01 2.36 -5.79
C THR A 73 7.91 2.46 -7.03
N ASP A 74 8.57 3.61 -7.21
CA ASP A 74 9.52 3.88 -8.28
C ASP A 74 10.90 3.23 -8.03
N GLN A 75 11.12 2.62 -6.87
CA GLN A 75 12.37 1.97 -6.49
C GLN A 75 12.22 0.45 -6.44
N ASP A 76 12.86 -0.23 -7.41
CA ASP A 76 12.86 -1.70 -7.48
C ASP A 76 13.35 -2.36 -6.18
N ALA A 77 14.35 -1.77 -5.52
CA ALA A 77 14.89 -2.27 -4.26
C ALA A 77 13.84 -2.25 -3.14
N VAL A 78 13.02 -1.19 -3.06
CA VAL A 78 11.91 -1.07 -2.11
C VAL A 78 10.86 -2.13 -2.43
N ASN A 79 10.47 -2.27 -3.70
CA ASN A 79 9.47 -3.26 -4.11
C ASN A 79 9.89 -4.69 -3.73
N ILE A 80 11.15 -5.07 -3.97
CA ILE A 80 11.68 -6.38 -3.59
C ILE A 80 11.71 -6.53 -2.06
N MET A 81 12.19 -5.51 -1.34
CA MET A 81 12.29 -5.54 0.13
C MET A 81 10.92 -5.73 0.77
N VAL A 82 9.93 -4.92 0.38
CA VAL A 82 8.54 -4.98 0.87
C VAL A 82 7.97 -6.39 0.64
N CYS A 83 8.12 -6.94 -0.57
CA CYS A 83 7.65 -8.29 -0.87
C CYS A 83 8.32 -9.38 0.00
N LEU A 84 9.62 -9.24 0.28
CA LEU A 84 10.36 -10.16 1.15
C LEU A 84 9.92 -10.02 2.62
N LEU A 85 9.72 -8.80 3.11
CA LEU A 85 9.27 -8.55 4.48
C LEU A 85 7.86 -9.09 4.70
N ALA A 86 6.94 -8.87 3.75
CA ALA A 86 5.60 -9.41 3.79
C ALA A 86 5.62 -10.95 3.86
N LYS A 87 6.40 -11.60 2.98
CA LYS A 87 6.51 -13.07 2.94
C LYS A 87 7.12 -13.71 4.18
N ASN A 88 8.04 -13.04 4.87
CA ASN A 88 8.69 -13.57 6.07
C ASN A 88 7.94 -13.21 7.36
N SER A 89 6.83 -12.48 7.25
CA SER A 89 6.00 -12.05 8.38
C SER A 89 4.68 -12.82 8.48
N THR A 90 4.34 -13.61 7.46
CA THR A 90 3.23 -14.58 7.41
C THR A 90 3.75 -16.01 7.60
#